data_AF-A0A951M6E4-F1
#
_entry.id   AF-A0A951M6E4-F1
#
_cell.length_a   1.000
_cell.length_b   1.000
_cell.length_c   1.000
_cell.angle_alpha   90.00
_cell.angle_beta   90.00
_cell.angle_gamma   90.00
#
_symmetry.space_group_name_H-M   'P 1'
#
loop_
_entity.id
_entity.type
_entity.pdbx_description
1 polymer ?
#
loop_
_entity_poly.entity_id
_entity_poly.type
_entity_poly.pdbx_seq_one_letter_code
_entity_poly.pdbx_strand_id
1 'polypeptide(L)'
;MTMRLCGAGRGRGLALVLGLGLAVQACVATRPAAPPVVDLKARSDEAQAACRAQPLVNYVARAKCLNDAAMIAAPTVENPDLFRRALNARVEIAARVDKKEISPEQGANEYAEIQARLTEEGKARLANGE
;
A
#
# COMPACT_ATOMS: atom_id res chain seq x y z
N MET A 1 -16.01 2.24 50.17
CA MET A 1 -14.92 1.93 49.23
C MET A 1 -13.71 2.79 49.57
N THR A 2 -12.68 2.16 50.16
CA THR A 2 -11.23 2.32 49.85
C THR A 2 -10.80 3.70 49.30
N MET A 3 -10.15 4.62 50.03
CA MET A 3 -8.87 4.62 50.79
C MET A 3 -7.59 4.65 49.93
N ARG A 4 -6.91 5.82 49.89
CA ARG A 4 -5.43 6.09 49.99
C ARG A 4 -5.09 7.46 49.39
N LEU A 5 -4.71 8.49 50.15
CA LEU A 5 -3.50 8.77 50.95
C LEU A 5 -2.38 9.51 50.17
N CYS A 6 -2.25 10.78 50.53
CA CYS A 6 -1.06 11.63 50.65
C CYS A 6 0.32 11.04 50.32
N GLY A 7 1.13 11.83 49.60
CA GLY A 7 2.58 11.68 49.53
C GLY A 7 3.25 12.88 48.86
N ALA A 8 3.36 13.99 49.60
CA ALA A 8 4.25 15.11 49.25
C ALA A 8 5.67 14.80 49.75
N GLY A 9 6.65 14.79 48.85
CA GLY A 9 8.07 14.61 49.14
C GLY A 9 8.89 15.74 48.52
N ARG A 10 9.53 16.55 49.39
CA ARG A 10 10.36 17.72 49.10
C ARG A 10 11.63 17.42 48.31
N GLY A 11 12.02 18.36 47.45
CA GLY A 11 13.32 19.02 47.64
C GLY A 11 14.24 19.22 46.42
N ARG A 12 14.64 20.50 46.28
CA ARG A 12 15.94 21.05 45.80
C ARG A 12 16.08 21.49 44.33
N GLY A 13 16.44 22.77 44.16
CA GLY A 13 17.06 23.35 42.96
C GLY A 13 16.32 24.58 42.41
N LEU A 14 16.27 25.70 43.14
CA LEU A 14 17.06 26.91 42.87
C LEU A 14 16.92 27.50 41.43
N ALA A 15 16.04 28.50 41.34
CA ALA A 15 16.13 29.74 40.56
C ALA A 15 16.66 29.73 39.11
N LEU A 16 15.77 30.07 38.17
CA LEU A 16 16.05 31.15 37.22
C LEU A 16 14.74 31.86 36.81
N VAL A 17 14.72 33.17 37.06
CA VAL A 17 13.68 34.14 36.72
C VAL A 17 13.94 34.66 35.30
N LEU A 18 12.88 35.19 34.65
CA LEU A 18 12.80 35.91 33.35
C LEU A 18 12.21 35.00 32.23
N GLY A 19 11.07 35.29 31.62
CA GLY A 19 10.31 36.52 31.60
C GLY A 19 8.88 36.36 31.11
N LEU A 20 8.10 37.33 31.57
CA LEU A 20 6.75 37.74 31.22
C LEU A 20 6.51 37.76 29.70
N GLY A 21 5.38 37.22 29.23
CA GLY A 21 5.04 37.36 27.80
C GLY A 21 3.73 36.70 27.37
N LEU A 22 2.61 37.31 27.78
CA LEU A 22 1.33 37.34 27.09
C LEU A 22 0.68 36.02 26.63
N ALA A 23 -0.37 35.68 27.37
CA ALA A 23 -1.53 34.97 26.87
C ALA A 23 -2.04 35.58 25.56
N VAL A 24 -2.01 34.78 24.49
CA VAL A 24 -3.05 34.82 23.47
C VAL A 24 -3.55 33.39 23.34
N GLN A 25 -4.62 33.08 24.08
CA GLN A 25 -5.49 31.96 23.74
C GLN A 25 -6.12 32.26 22.38
N ALA A 26 -5.40 31.93 21.32
CA ALA A 26 -6.00 31.77 20.02
C ALA A 26 -6.81 30.47 20.09
N CYS A 27 -8.10 30.58 20.40
CA CYS A 27 -9.11 29.61 20.01
C CYS A 27 -9.14 29.55 18.48
N VAL A 28 -8.10 28.98 17.88
CA VAL A 28 -8.18 28.49 16.51
C VAL A 28 -9.05 27.25 16.65
N ALA A 29 -10.33 27.40 16.32
CA ALA A 29 -11.20 26.28 16.00
C ALA A 29 -10.42 25.41 15.01
N THR A 30 -9.87 24.31 15.53
CA THR A 30 -9.11 23.36 14.75
C THR A 30 -10.15 22.76 13.82
N ARG A 31 -10.24 23.30 12.59
CA ARG A 31 -10.97 22.61 11.53
C ARG A 31 -10.43 21.18 11.54
N PRO A 32 -11.28 20.15 11.65
CA PRO A 32 -10.80 18.79 11.54
C PRO A 32 -10.00 18.72 10.24
N ALA A 33 -8.72 18.38 10.36
CA ALA A 33 -7.87 18.20 9.20
C ALA A 33 -8.63 17.26 8.26
N ALA A 34 -8.78 17.66 6.99
CA ALA A 34 -9.36 16.78 6.00
C ALA A 34 -8.63 15.44 6.11
N PRO A 35 -9.36 14.30 6.13
CA PRO A 35 -8.71 13.00 6.20
C PRO A 35 -7.67 12.92 5.06
N PRO A 36 -6.48 12.34 5.31
CA PRO A 36 -5.46 12.23 4.28
C PRO A 36 -6.07 11.54 3.06
N VAL A 37 -5.93 12.17 1.88
CA VAL A 37 -6.28 11.52 0.61
C VAL A 37 -5.36 10.31 0.48
N VAL A 38 -5.94 9.12 0.58
CA VAL A 38 -5.17 7.88 0.50
C VAL A 38 -4.83 7.62 -0.96
N ASP A 39 -3.56 7.78 -1.33
CA ASP A 39 -3.07 7.36 -2.64
C ASP A 39 -2.95 5.83 -2.68
N LEU A 40 -4.01 5.19 -3.19
CA LEU A 40 -4.09 3.73 -3.31
C LEU A 40 -3.04 3.17 -4.28
N LYS A 41 -2.63 3.94 -5.28
CA LYS A 41 -1.58 3.52 -6.21
C LYS A 41 -0.22 3.52 -5.52
N ALA A 42 0.14 4.58 -4.80
CA ALA A 42 1.39 4.63 -4.05
C ALA A 42 1.47 3.50 -3.02
N ARG A 43 0.38 3.20 -2.30
CA ARG A 43 0.32 2.08 -1.34
C ARG A 43 0.46 0.71 -2.02
N SER A 44 -0.15 0.52 -3.18
CA SER A 44 0.02 -0.70 -3.98
C SER A 44 1.48 -0.87 -4.43
N ASP A 45 2.12 0.20 -4.89
CA ASP A 45 3.51 0.17 -5.35
C ASP A 45 4.47 -0.14 -4.19
N GLU A 46 4.26 0.47 -3.02
CA GLU A 46 5.01 0.19 -1.78
C GLU A 46 4.84 -1.28 -1.34
N ALA A 47 3.61 -1.79 -1.29
CA ALA A 47 3.34 -3.17 -0.92
C ALA A 47 3.96 -4.16 -1.91
N GLN A 48 3.93 -3.86 -3.21
CA GLN A 48 4.59 -4.68 -4.22
C GLN A 48 6.11 -4.66 -4.06
N ALA A 49 6.71 -3.52 -3.70
CA ALA A 49 8.14 -3.42 -3.41
C ALA A 49 8.51 -4.31 -2.20
N ALA A 50 7.72 -4.30 -1.14
CA ALA A 50 7.88 -5.19 0.00
C ALA A 50 7.82 -6.68 -0.40
N CYS A 51 6.87 -7.06 -1.25
CA CYS A 51 6.78 -8.42 -1.80
C CYS A 51 8.03 -8.84 -2.60
N ARG A 52 8.63 -7.91 -3.36
CA ARG A 52 9.86 -8.19 -4.14
C ARG A 52 11.07 -8.40 -3.24
N ALA A 53 11.14 -7.69 -2.11
CA ALA A 53 12.23 -7.78 -1.14
C ALA A 53 12.17 -9.06 -0.28
N GLN A 54 11.00 -9.71 -0.18
CA GLN A 54 10.86 -10.95 0.59
C GLN A 54 11.58 -12.15 -0.08
N PRO A 55 12.25 -13.01 0.70
CA PRO A 55 12.85 -14.26 0.21
C PRO A 55 11.77 -15.35 0.04
N LEU A 56 10.83 -15.13 -0.88
CA LEU A 56 9.75 -16.06 -1.15
C LEU A 56 10.27 -17.31 -1.88
N VAL A 57 9.88 -18.48 -1.36
CA VAL A 57 10.45 -19.80 -1.69
C VAL A 57 10.13 -20.30 -3.10
N ASN A 58 9.05 -19.83 -3.72
CA ASN A 58 8.65 -20.22 -5.07
C ASN A 58 7.97 -19.07 -5.82
N TYR A 59 7.84 -19.20 -7.13
CA TYR A 59 7.30 -18.16 -8.00
C TYR A 59 5.81 -17.92 -7.74
N VAL A 60 5.02 -18.96 -7.43
CA VAL A 60 3.60 -18.81 -7.10
C VAL A 60 3.40 -17.97 -5.84
N ALA A 61 4.21 -18.16 -4.79
CA ALA A 61 4.16 -17.37 -3.57
C ALA A 61 4.45 -15.89 -3.87
N ARG A 62 5.44 -15.63 -4.72
CA ARG A 62 5.76 -14.27 -5.18
C ARG A 62 4.62 -13.66 -5.99
N ALA A 63 4.03 -14.41 -6.91
CA ALA A 63 2.90 -13.96 -7.71
C ALA A 63 1.69 -13.60 -6.83
N LYS A 64 1.37 -14.43 -5.84
CA LYS A 64 0.28 -14.16 -4.88
C LYS A 64 0.52 -12.89 -4.08
N CYS A 65 1.71 -12.73 -3.49
CA CYS A 65 2.05 -11.51 -2.75
C CYS A 65 1.90 -10.26 -3.63
N LEU A 66 2.45 -10.29 -4.85
CA LEU A 66 2.35 -9.18 -5.79
C LEU A 66 0.90 -8.90 -6.23
N ASN A 67 0.05 -9.92 -6.30
CA ASN A 67 -1.36 -9.75 -6.62
C ASN A 67 -2.14 -9.15 -5.46
N ASP A 68 -1.93 -9.63 -4.23
CA ASP A 68 -2.55 -9.09 -3.02
C ASP A 68 -2.18 -7.62 -2.83
N ALA A 69 -0.91 -7.27 -3.07
CA ALA A 69 -0.45 -5.89 -3.08
C ALA A 69 -1.11 -5.06 -4.19
N ALA A 70 -1.19 -5.60 -5.41
CA ALA A 70 -1.83 -4.92 -6.55
C ALA A 70 -3.31 -4.61 -6.28
N MET A 71 -4.03 -5.50 -5.57
CA MET A 71 -5.44 -5.34 -5.24
C MET A 71 -5.76 -4.10 -4.40
N ILE A 72 -4.76 -3.50 -3.72
CA ILE A 72 -4.93 -2.22 -3.00
C ILE A 72 -5.41 -1.11 -3.95
N ALA A 73 -4.92 -1.11 -5.19
CA ALA A 73 -5.29 -0.15 -6.23
C ALA A 73 -6.49 -0.61 -7.07
N ALA A 74 -7.09 -1.78 -6.80
CA ALA A 74 -8.23 -2.27 -7.58
C ALA A 74 -9.42 -1.29 -7.66
N PRO A 75 -9.76 -0.50 -6.63
CA PRO A 75 -10.86 0.46 -6.73
C PRO A 75 -10.64 1.60 -7.74
N THR A 76 -9.39 1.82 -8.18
CA THR A 76 -9.03 2.93 -9.08
C THR A 76 -8.76 2.46 -10.51
N VAL A 77 -8.88 1.16 -10.80
CA VAL A 77 -8.65 0.65 -12.15
C VAL A 77 -9.91 0.82 -13.00
N GLU A 78 -9.71 1.28 -14.23
CA GLU A 78 -10.80 1.55 -15.18
C GLU A 78 -11.47 0.27 -15.68
N ASN A 79 -10.66 -0.77 -15.95
CA ASN A 79 -11.11 -2.06 -16.47
C ASN A 79 -10.84 -3.19 -15.44
N PRO A 80 -11.73 -3.40 -14.45
CA PRO A 80 -11.48 -4.32 -13.33
C PRO A 80 -11.44 -5.80 -13.74
N ASP A 81 -12.12 -6.20 -14.81
CA ASP A 81 -12.05 -7.55 -15.36
C ASP A 81 -10.68 -7.83 -16.01
N LEU A 82 -10.15 -6.86 -16.79
CA LEU A 82 -8.83 -6.95 -17.41
C LEU A 82 -7.74 -6.99 -16.35
N PHE A 83 -7.88 -6.18 -15.30
CA PHE A 83 -6.99 -6.21 -14.14
C PHE A 83 -6.96 -7.61 -13.50
N ARG A 84 -8.13 -8.21 -13.22
CA ARG A 84 -8.21 -9.58 -12.65
C ARG A 84 -7.61 -10.64 -13.59
N ARG A 85 -7.85 -10.54 -14.90
CA ARG A 85 -7.23 -11.43 -15.91
C ARG A 85 -5.71 -11.36 -15.85
N ALA A 86 -5.15 -10.15 -15.74
CA ALA A 86 -3.72 -9.95 -15.59
C ALA A 86 -3.16 -10.54 -14.28
N LEU A 87 -3.90 -10.46 -13.17
CA LEU A 87 -3.47 -11.07 -11.91
C LEU A 87 -3.50 -12.61 -11.99
N ASN A 88 -4.55 -13.20 -12.58
CA ASN A 88 -4.67 -14.65 -12.74
C ASN A 88 -3.55 -15.21 -13.62
N ALA A 89 -3.30 -14.58 -14.77
CA ALA A 89 -2.22 -14.98 -15.69
C ALA A 89 -0.85 -15.02 -15.00
N ARG A 90 -0.57 -14.08 -14.08
CA ARG A 90 0.69 -14.07 -13.31
C ARG A 90 0.86 -15.34 -12.48
N VAL A 91 -0.22 -15.80 -11.84
CA VAL A 91 -0.19 -17.00 -10.98
C VAL A 91 -0.08 -18.27 -11.82
N GLU A 92 -0.78 -18.34 -12.95
CA GLU A 92 -0.71 -19.47 -13.88
C GLU A 92 0.70 -19.63 -14.46
N ILE A 93 1.30 -18.53 -14.95
CA ILE A 93 2.68 -18.51 -15.44
C ILE A 93 3.64 -18.92 -14.32
N ALA A 94 3.51 -18.34 -13.13
CA ALA A 94 4.34 -18.67 -12.00
C ALA A 94 4.25 -20.16 -11.62
N ALA A 95 3.08 -20.77 -11.72
CA ALA A 95 2.89 -22.20 -11.48
C ALA A 95 3.63 -23.05 -12.51
N ARG A 96 3.63 -22.65 -13.80
CA ARG A 96 4.41 -23.35 -14.85
C ARG A 96 5.92 -23.21 -14.65
N VAL A 97 6.37 -22.03 -14.19
CA VAL A 97 7.79 -21.82 -13.83
C VAL A 97 8.18 -22.71 -12.64
N ASP A 98 7.36 -22.78 -11.59
CA ASP A 98 7.61 -23.65 -10.42
C ASP A 98 7.65 -25.14 -10.80
N LYS A 99 6.80 -25.55 -11.75
CA LYS A 99 6.81 -26.91 -12.33
C LYS A 99 7.93 -27.15 -13.33
N LYS A 100 8.74 -26.13 -13.65
CA LYS A 100 9.80 -26.17 -14.67
C LYS A 100 9.30 -26.51 -16.08
N GLU A 101 8.03 -26.22 -16.37
CA GLU A 101 7.43 -26.37 -17.71
C GLU A 101 7.93 -25.25 -18.65
N ILE A 102 8.28 -24.09 -18.10
CA ILE A 102 8.88 -22.95 -18.78
C ILE A 102 9.99 -22.32 -17.92
N SER A 103 10.92 -21.61 -18.54
CA SER A 103 11.94 -20.84 -17.81
C SER A 103 11.35 -19.55 -17.19
N PRO A 104 11.99 -18.96 -16.16
CA PRO A 104 11.57 -17.67 -15.63
C PRO A 104 11.54 -16.56 -16.67
N GLU A 105 12.48 -16.57 -17.62
CA GLU A 105 12.55 -15.60 -18.71
C GLU A 105 11.39 -15.76 -19.71
N GLN A 106 11.08 -17.01 -20.09
CA GLN A 106 9.91 -17.30 -20.92
C GLN A 106 8.62 -16.85 -20.23
N GLY A 107 8.49 -17.12 -18.93
CA GLY A 107 7.33 -16.66 -18.15
C GLY A 107 7.23 -15.14 -18.08
N ALA A 108 8.36 -14.43 -17.94
CA ALA A 108 8.37 -12.96 -17.95
C ALA A 108 7.92 -12.40 -19.31
N ASN A 109 8.42 -12.96 -20.41
CA ASN A 109 8.05 -12.56 -21.76
C ASN A 109 6.57 -12.82 -22.04
N GLU A 110 6.08 -14.02 -21.73
CA GLU A 110 4.66 -14.36 -21.91
C GLU A 110 3.75 -13.46 -21.08
N TYR A 111 4.14 -13.13 -19.85
CA TYR A 111 3.37 -12.19 -19.03
C TYR A 111 3.34 -10.77 -19.62
N ALA A 112 4.45 -10.30 -20.19
CA ALA A 112 4.52 -9.01 -20.86
C ALA A 112 3.61 -8.95 -22.10
N GLU A 113 3.55 -10.02 -22.88
CA GLU A 113 2.64 -10.15 -24.02
C GLU A 113 1.17 -10.10 -23.59
N ILE A 114 0.81 -10.79 -22.50
CA ILE A 114 -0.54 -10.75 -21.93
C ILE A 114 -0.88 -9.33 -21.48
N GLN A 115 0.03 -8.64 -20.79
CA GLN A 115 -0.19 -7.26 -20.35
C GLN A 115 -0.36 -6.30 -21.53
N ALA A 116 0.44 -6.43 -22.58
CA ALA A 116 0.31 -5.63 -23.79
C ALA A 116 -1.06 -5.84 -24.44
N ARG A 117 -1.48 -7.10 -24.62
CA ARG A 117 -2.79 -7.43 -25.21
C ARG A 117 -3.95 -6.88 -24.38
N LEU A 118 -3.91 -7.03 -23.05
CA LEU A 118 -4.97 -6.51 -22.17
C LEU A 118 -5.00 -4.97 -22.17
N THR A 119 -3.85 -4.32 -22.31
CA THR A 119 -3.77 -2.85 -22.44
C THR A 119 -4.43 -2.38 -23.73
N GLU A 120 -4.15 -3.04 -24.86
CA GLU A 120 -4.82 -2.71 -26.13
C GLU A 120 -6.31 -3.01 -26.10
N GLU A 121 -6.74 -4.10 -25.44
CA GLU A 121 -8.16 -4.40 -25.22
C GLU A 121 -8.84 -3.28 -24.41
N GLY A 122 -8.21 -2.78 -23.34
CA GLY A 122 -8.73 -1.67 -22.55
C GLY A 122 -8.84 -0.36 -23.34
N LYS A 123 -7.82 -0.05 -24.17
CA LYS A 123 -7.86 1.12 -25.07
C LYS A 123 -8.99 1.01 -26.10
N ALA A 124 -9.22 -0.19 -26.64
CA ALA A 124 -10.30 -0.43 -27.60
C ALA A 124 -11.67 -0.20 -26.96
N ARG A 125 -11.89 -0.69 -25.73
CA ARG A 125 -13.13 -0.46 -24.99
C ARG A 125 -13.40 1.03 -24.75
N LEU A 126 -12.36 1.76 -24.32
CA LEU A 126 -12.44 3.22 -24.19
C LEU A 126 -12.81 3.93 -25.50
N ALA A 127 -12.20 3.52 -26.61
CA ALA A 127 -12.50 4.09 -27.92
C ALA A 127 -13.93 3.80 -28.39
N ASN A 128 -14.50 2.67 -27.94
CA ASN A 128 -15.86 2.23 -28.27
C ASN A 128 -16.92 2.71 -27.26
N GLY A 129 -16.51 3.33 -26.14
CA GLY A 129 -17.41 3.79 -25.08
C GLY A 129 -17.94 2.68 -24.18
N GLU A 130 -17.19 1.59 -24.04
CA GLU A 130 -17.47 0.44 -23.17
C GLU A 130 -16.87 0.59 -21.76
#